data_AF-A0A930WRU8-F1
#
_entry.id   AF-A0A930WRU8-F1
#
_cell.length_a   1.000
_cell.length_b   1.000
_cell.length_c   1.000
_cell.angle_alpha   90.00
_cell.angle_beta   90.00
_cell.angle_gamma   90.00
#
_symmetry.space_group_name_H-M   'P 1'
#
loop_
_entity.id
_entity.type
_entity.pdbx_description
1 polymer ?
#
loop_
_entity_poly.entity_id
_entity_poly.type
_entity_poly.pdbx_seq_one_letter_code
_entity_poly.pdbx_strand_id
1 'polypeptide(L)'
;AILWQIALFTIIASVAQWFMNLSNNKMTYSVVRDLRRDALEKIETLPLSYLDIHPAGEIESRIIADADQFADGLLMGFTQLFTGVMTILGTLVFMLSVNMTLTLVVVVVTPVSFVMASFVAKKSYHFFKQQSEIRGDQTAYMNEMIEGTRVVTAFQQQEKVIEDFSVINKELTDVSLKAIFFSSITNPATRFVNSIVYTSVGVFGAFFVMSGGVTVGQLSSFLSYANQYTKPFNEISGVITELQNAIACANRVFELLEQPSESPERKNAVSPENFDGAVEFSHVDFSYVKDQPLIEDFSLEVKPGQRVAIVGPTGSGKTTLINLLMSFYDINSGKLAIDGHSIE
;
A
#
# COMPACT_ATOMS: atom_id res chain seq x y z
N ALA A 1 -40.60 -17.28 26.63
CA ALA A 1 -39.22 -17.76 26.90
C ALA A 1 -38.31 -17.61 25.67
N ILE A 2 -38.64 -18.24 24.53
CA ILE A 2 -37.79 -18.22 23.32
C ILE A 2 -37.59 -16.80 22.76
N LEU A 3 -38.64 -15.98 22.66
CA LEU A 3 -38.51 -14.59 22.21
C LEU A 3 -37.59 -13.74 23.10
N TRP A 4 -37.61 -13.98 24.41
CA TRP A 4 -36.71 -13.32 25.36
C TRP A 4 -35.26 -13.77 25.18
N GLN A 5 -35.02 -15.06 24.93
CA GLN A 5 -33.69 -15.57 24.60
C GLN A 5 -33.17 -14.97 23.29
N ILE A 6 -34.00 -14.91 22.25
CA ILE A 6 -33.64 -14.28 20.97
C ILE A 6 -33.31 -12.80 21.19
N ALA A 7 -34.14 -12.06 21.94
CA ALA A 7 -33.89 -10.65 22.25
C ALA A 7 -32.56 -10.47 23.01
N LEU A 8 -32.31 -11.30 24.02
CA LEU A 8 -31.06 -11.28 24.78
C LEU A 8 -29.83 -11.57 23.90
N PHE A 9 -29.86 -12.63 23.09
CA PHE A 9 -28.76 -12.94 22.16
C PHE A 9 -28.55 -11.85 21.11
N THR A 10 -29.63 -11.26 20.61
CA THR A 10 -29.56 -10.15 19.64
C THR A 10 -28.91 -8.92 20.27
N ILE A 11 -29.27 -8.58 21.51
CA ILE A 11 -28.64 -7.46 22.25
C ILE A 11 -27.16 -7.75 22.49
N ILE A 12 -26.81 -8.95 22.98
CA ILE A 12 -25.41 -9.34 23.23
C ILE A 12 -24.60 -9.28 21.92
N ALA A 13 -25.12 -9.83 20.82
CA ALA A 13 -24.46 -9.79 19.52
C ALA A 13 -24.28 -8.35 19.02
N SER A 14 -25.30 -7.50 19.17
CA SER A 14 -25.24 -6.09 18.76
C SER A 14 -24.20 -5.31 19.56
N VAL A 15 -24.15 -5.51 20.88
CA VAL A 15 -23.15 -4.88 21.76
C VAL A 15 -21.74 -5.39 21.44
N ALA A 16 -21.58 -6.69 21.20
CA ALA A 16 -20.30 -7.28 20.81
C ALA A 16 -19.82 -6.74 19.47
N GLN A 17 -20.71 -6.63 18.47
CA GLN A 17 -20.39 -6.07 17.17
C GLN A 17 -20.03 -4.59 17.25
N TRP A 18 -20.74 -3.81 18.07
CA TRP A 18 -20.40 -2.41 18.34
C TRP A 18 -19.01 -2.27 18.98
N PHE A 19 -18.73 -3.09 20.00
CA PHE A 19 -17.42 -3.11 20.67
C PHE A 19 -16.29 -3.53 19.73
N MET A 20 -16.52 -4.54 18.88
CA MET A 20 -15.57 -4.98 17.86
C MET A 20 -15.25 -3.85 16.88
N ASN A 21 -16.26 -3.16 16.36
CA ASN A 21 -16.07 -2.05 15.43
C ASN A 21 -15.31 -0.88 16.07
N LEU A 22 -15.66 -0.52 17.31
CA LEU A 22 -14.93 0.51 18.05
C LEU A 22 -13.46 0.14 18.28
N SER A 23 -13.21 -1.11 18.65
CA SER A 23 -11.84 -1.62 18.88
C SER A 23 -11.03 -1.61 17.61
N ASN A 24 -11.59 -2.11 16.50
CA ASN A 24 -10.94 -2.13 15.19
C ASN A 24 -10.62 -0.71 14.69
N ASN A 25 -11.57 0.22 14.79
CA ASN A 25 -11.35 1.60 14.38
C ASN A 25 -10.29 2.27 15.26
N LYS A 26 -10.38 2.12 16.58
CA LYS A 26 -9.39 2.70 17.50
C LYS A 26 -7.99 2.17 17.23
N MET A 27 -7.86 0.86 17.02
CA MET A 27 -6.58 0.23 16.67
C MET A 27 -6.03 0.80 15.36
N THR A 28 -6.84 0.81 14.30
CA THR A 28 -6.46 1.30 12.97
C THR A 28 -5.97 2.76 13.03
N TYR A 29 -6.75 3.66 13.63
CA TYR A 29 -6.35 5.07 13.75
C TYR A 29 -5.14 5.27 14.68
N SER A 30 -4.97 4.44 15.71
CA SER A 30 -3.79 4.53 16.57
C SER A 30 -2.54 4.10 15.82
N VAL A 31 -2.61 3.01 15.04
CA VAL A 31 -1.50 2.52 14.21
C VAL A 31 -1.11 3.56 13.16
N VAL A 32 -2.06 4.16 12.42
CA VAL A 32 -1.76 5.24 11.45
C VAL A 32 -1.11 6.43 12.14
N ARG A 33 -1.67 6.86 13.28
CA ARG A 33 -1.14 7.99 14.03
C ARG A 33 0.30 7.73 14.46
N ASP A 34 0.57 6.56 15.02
CA ASP A 34 1.89 6.20 15.53
C ASP A 34 2.89 6.08 14.38
N LEU A 35 2.53 5.41 13.27
CA LEU A 35 3.37 5.36 12.07
C LEU A 35 3.67 6.74 11.49
N ARG A 36 2.67 7.62 11.39
CA ARG A 36 2.87 8.98 10.89
C ARG A 36 3.76 9.81 11.80
N ARG A 37 3.55 9.70 13.12
CA ARG A 37 4.41 10.38 14.10
C ARG A 37 5.85 9.88 13.96
N ASP A 38 6.05 8.58 13.99
CA ASP A 38 7.37 7.97 13.97
C ASP A 38 8.08 8.29 12.63
N ALA A 39 7.35 8.35 11.51
CA ALA A 39 7.91 8.74 10.21
C ALA A 39 8.25 10.24 10.12
N LEU A 40 7.43 11.11 10.72
CA LEU A 40 7.73 12.54 10.80
C LEU A 40 8.94 12.81 11.69
N GLU A 41 9.00 12.21 12.88
CA GLU A 41 10.16 12.26 13.76
C GLU A 41 11.41 11.70 13.06
N LYS A 42 11.23 10.64 12.26
CA LYS A 42 12.33 10.09 11.48
C LYS A 42 12.89 11.09 10.50
N ILE A 43 12.05 11.77 9.70
CA ILE A 43 12.48 12.77 8.71
C ILE A 43 13.35 13.86 9.35
N GLU A 44 13.02 14.31 10.55
CA GLU A 44 13.80 15.34 11.26
C GLU A 44 15.21 14.89 11.62
N THR A 45 15.46 13.57 11.61
CA THR A 45 16.76 12.97 11.96
C THR A 45 17.45 12.30 10.77
N LEU A 46 16.88 12.35 9.55
CA LEU A 46 17.51 11.75 8.38
C LEU A 46 18.63 12.64 7.84
N PRO A 47 19.73 12.05 7.35
CA PRO A 47 20.78 12.84 6.72
C PRO A 47 20.24 13.55 5.47
N LEU A 48 20.71 14.78 5.22
CA LEU A 48 20.26 15.57 4.07
C LEU A 48 20.50 14.86 2.73
N SER A 49 21.57 14.04 2.65
CA SER A 49 21.86 13.19 1.50
C SER A 49 20.71 12.26 1.11
N TYR A 50 19.95 11.73 2.08
CA TYR A 50 18.78 10.92 1.80
C TYR A 50 17.64 11.76 1.22
N LEU A 51 17.42 12.96 1.77
CA LEU A 51 16.34 13.86 1.36
C LEU A 51 16.59 14.49 -0.02
N ASP A 52 17.85 14.74 -0.39
CA ASP A 52 18.20 15.31 -1.70
C ASP A 52 18.05 14.30 -2.84
N ILE A 53 18.17 13.00 -2.57
CA ILE A 53 18.05 11.93 -3.59
C ILE A 53 16.59 11.49 -3.77
N HIS A 54 15.74 11.66 -2.75
CA HIS A 54 14.33 11.26 -2.80
C HIS A 54 13.41 12.47 -3.02
N PRO A 55 12.57 12.46 -4.06
CA PRO A 55 11.61 13.54 -4.28
C PRO A 55 10.68 13.73 -3.08
N ALA A 56 10.40 14.98 -2.71
CA ALA A 56 9.52 15.30 -1.59
C ALA A 56 8.13 14.62 -1.70
N GLY A 57 7.60 14.51 -2.92
CA GLY A 57 6.32 13.83 -3.17
C GLY A 57 6.36 12.31 -2.90
N GLU A 58 7.51 11.66 -3.07
CA GLU A 58 7.67 10.25 -2.73
C GLU A 58 7.62 10.06 -1.21
N ILE A 59 8.34 10.91 -0.47
CA ILE A 59 8.36 10.90 0.99
C ILE A 59 6.95 11.18 1.55
N GLU A 60 6.26 12.19 1.01
CA GLU A 60 4.87 12.50 1.37
C GLU A 60 3.95 11.29 1.12
N SER A 61 4.07 10.64 -0.04
CA SER A 61 3.29 9.46 -0.37
C SER A 61 3.54 8.31 0.60
N ARG A 62 4.79 8.09 1.04
CA ARG A 62 5.12 7.07 2.04
C ARG A 62 4.46 7.38 3.40
N ILE A 63 4.48 8.63 3.85
CA ILE A 63 3.93 9.00 5.17
C ILE A 63 2.39 9.01 5.17
N ILE A 64 1.79 9.45 4.07
CA ILE A 64 0.34 9.66 4.03
C ILE A 64 -0.34 8.42 3.44
N ALA A 65 -0.11 8.16 2.15
CA ALA A 65 -0.87 7.19 1.38
C ALA A 65 -0.53 5.75 1.76
N ASP A 66 0.75 5.41 1.89
CA ASP A 66 1.14 4.04 2.25
C ASP A 66 0.75 3.69 3.68
N ALA A 67 0.88 4.64 4.62
CA ALA A 67 0.48 4.43 6.00
C ALA A 67 -1.04 4.20 6.12
N ASP A 68 -1.86 4.95 5.37
CA ASP A 68 -3.30 4.74 5.30
C ASP A 68 -3.64 3.38 4.67
N GLN A 69 -3.02 3.05 3.53
CA GLN A 69 -3.24 1.78 2.84
C GLN A 69 -2.86 0.57 3.70
N PHE A 70 -1.76 0.66 4.45
CA PHE A 70 -1.38 -0.37 5.41
C PHE A 70 -2.45 -0.58 6.49
N ALA A 71 -2.95 0.52 7.06
CA ALA A 71 -3.93 0.47 8.12
C ALA A 71 -5.30 -0.01 7.63
N ASP A 72 -5.73 0.41 6.44
CA ASP A 72 -6.95 -0.09 5.80
C ASP A 72 -6.86 -1.59 5.53
N GLY A 73 -5.70 -2.08 5.05
CA GLY A 73 -5.46 -3.51 4.90
C GLY A 73 -5.52 -4.28 6.24
N LEU A 74 -4.97 -3.70 7.31
CA LEU A 74 -5.06 -4.27 8.65
C LEU A 74 -6.52 -4.35 9.12
N LEU A 75 -7.28 -3.26 8.93
CA LEU A 75 -8.71 -3.18 9.25
C LEU A 75 -9.49 -4.25 8.49
N MET A 76 -9.27 -4.41 7.19
CA MET A 76 -9.90 -5.46 6.38
C MET A 76 -9.51 -6.86 6.85
N GLY A 77 -8.24 -7.07 7.21
CA GLY A 77 -7.76 -8.33 7.76
C GLY A 77 -8.54 -8.77 9.01
N PHE A 78 -8.78 -7.86 9.95
CA PHE A 78 -9.54 -8.16 11.17
C PHE A 78 -11.06 -8.19 10.95
N THR A 79 -11.61 -7.23 10.19
CA THR A 79 -13.06 -7.10 10.04
C THR A 79 -13.66 -8.11 9.09
N GLN A 80 -12.95 -8.50 8.02
CA GLN A 80 -13.46 -9.36 6.96
C GLN A 80 -12.80 -10.74 6.97
N LEU A 81 -11.47 -10.82 6.90
CA LEU A 81 -10.79 -12.12 6.78
C LEU A 81 -10.95 -12.95 8.05
N PHE A 82 -10.60 -12.38 9.21
CA PHE A 82 -10.73 -13.08 10.48
C PHE A 82 -12.19 -13.43 10.83
N THR A 83 -13.10 -12.45 10.74
CA THR A 83 -14.54 -12.68 10.94
C THR A 83 -15.08 -13.72 9.97
N GLY A 84 -14.65 -13.68 8.71
CA GLY A 84 -15.06 -14.62 7.67
C GLY A 84 -14.63 -16.05 7.97
N VAL A 85 -13.36 -16.25 8.35
CA VAL A 85 -12.83 -17.56 8.77
C VAL A 85 -13.57 -18.09 9.99
N MET A 86 -13.78 -17.24 11.01
CA MET A 86 -14.53 -17.61 12.21
C MET A 86 -16.00 -17.96 11.90
N THR A 87 -16.62 -17.24 10.96
CA THR A 87 -17.99 -17.52 10.50
C THR A 87 -18.06 -18.85 9.78
N ILE A 88 -17.12 -19.16 8.88
CA ILE A 88 -17.03 -20.46 8.19
C ILE A 88 -16.86 -21.59 9.20
N LEU A 89 -15.89 -21.47 10.11
CA LEU A 89 -15.62 -22.50 11.12
C LEU A 89 -16.83 -22.69 12.05
N GLY A 90 -17.39 -21.60 12.57
CA GLY A 90 -18.55 -21.62 13.45
C GLY A 90 -19.78 -22.25 12.79
N THR A 91 -20.12 -21.80 11.58
CA THR A 91 -21.26 -22.36 10.82
C THR A 91 -21.06 -23.83 10.50
N LEU A 92 -19.85 -24.25 10.11
CA LEU A 92 -19.54 -25.65 9.81
C LEU A 92 -19.64 -26.54 11.06
N VAL A 93 -19.17 -26.07 12.22
CA VAL A 93 -19.34 -26.78 13.51
C VAL A 93 -20.82 -26.93 13.87
N PHE A 94 -21.62 -25.87 13.72
CA PHE A 94 -23.07 -25.95 13.95
C PHE A 94 -23.80 -26.87 12.96
N MET A 95 -23.40 -26.87 11.68
CA MET A 95 -23.98 -27.79 10.70
C MET A 95 -23.66 -29.25 11.06
N LEU A 96 -22.40 -29.55 11.39
CA LEU A 96 -21.97 -30.90 11.79
C LEU A 96 -22.69 -31.40 13.05
N SER A 97 -22.96 -30.53 14.03
CA SER A 97 -23.68 -30.92 15.25
C SER A 97 -25.17 -31.20 15.02
N VAL A 98 -25.78 -30.61 13.99
CA VAL A 98 -27.18 -30.86 13.64
C VAL A 98 -27.33 -32.11 12.78
N ASN A 99 -26.61 -32.21 11.65
CA ASN A 99 -26.69 -33.36 10.77
C ASN A 99 -25.47 -33.47 9.85
N MET A 100 -24.63 -34.49 10.07
CA MET A 100 -23.41 -34.72 9.30
C MET A 100 -23.66 -34.93 7.79
N THR A 101 -24.74 -35.61 7.42
CA THR A 101 -25.03 -35.95 6.02
C THR A 101 -25.43 -34.72 5.21
N LEU A 102 -26.27 -33.84 5.77
CA LEU A 102 -26.62 -32.57 5.16
C LEU A 102 -25.41 -31.62 5.08
N THR A 103 -24.54 -31.62 6.09
CA THR A 103 -23.28 -30.86 6.02
C THR A 103 -22.41 -31.32 4.86
N LEU A 104 -22.32 -32.63 4.64
CA LEU A 104 -21.51 -33.20 3.58
C LEU A 104 -21.98 -32.75 2.19
N VAL A 105 -23.30 -32.58 2.00
CA VAL A 105 -23.85 -31.96 0.78
C VAL A 105 -23.31 -30.54 0.57
N VAL A 106 -23.34 -29.69 1.60
CA VAL A 106 -22.81 -28.31 1.53
C VAL A 106 -21.31 -28.31 1.22
N VAL A 107 -20.55 -29.15 1.91
CA VAL A 107 -19.09 -29.27 1.72
C VAL A 107 -18.76 -29.75 0.31
N VAL A 108 -19.53 -30.69 -0.26
CA VAL A 108 -19.33 -31.18 -1.64
C VAL A 108 -19.64 -30.11 -2.69
N VAL A 109 -20.58 -29.20 -2.42
CA VAL A 109 -20.87 -28.07 -3.32
C VAL A 109 -19.84 -26.94 -3.18
N THR A 110 -19.12 -26.87 -2.06
CA THR A 110 -18.16 -25.79 -1.75
C THR A 110 -17.03 -25.64 -2.79
N PRO A 111 -16.40 -26.71 -3.32
CA PRO A 111 -15.42 -26.60 -4.41
C PRO A 111 -15.93 -25.82 -5.62
N VAL A 112 -17.23 -25.89 -5.94
CA VAL A 112 -17.83 -25.13 -7.05
C VAL A 112 -17.73 -23.63 -6.78
N SER A 113 -17.98 -23.20 -5.54
CA SER A 113 -17.83 -21.81 -5.11
C SER A 113 -16.41 -21.31 -5.30
N PHE A 114 -15.41 -22.10 -4.87
CA PHE A 114 -14.00 -21.77 -5.01
C PHE A 114 -13.55 -21.67 -6.46
N VAL A 115 -13.96 -22.63 -7.30
CA VAL A 115 -13.62 -22.63 -8.73
C VAL A 115 -14.21 -21.41 -9.42
N MET A 116 -15.48 -21.09 -9.15
CA MET A 116 -16.16 -19.93 -9.73
C MET A 116 -15.51 -18.62 -9.27
N ALA A 117 -15.30 -18.44 -7.97
CA ALA A 117 -14.67 -17.24 -7.40
C ALA A 117 -13.24 -17.06 -7.96
N SER A 118 -12.45 -18.13 -8.00
CA SER A 118 -11.08 -18.09 -8.53
C SER A 118 -11.05 -17.78 -10.02
N PHE A 119 -11.99 -18.30 -10.80
CA PHE A 119 -12.10 -18.02 -12.24
C PHE A 119 -12.39 -16.53 -12.49
N VAL A 120 -13.38 -15.98 -11.77
CA VAL A 120 -13.76 -14.57 -11.89
C VAL A 120 -12.60 -13.66 -11.43
N ALA A 121 -12.00 -13.95 -10.28
CA ALA A 121 -10.88 -13.17 -9.74
C ALA A 121 -9.69 -13.14 -10.72
N LYS A 122 -9.27 -14.29 -11.24
CA LYS A 122 -8.13 -14.38 -12.19
C LYS A 122 -8.40 -13.62 -13.49
N LYS A 123 -9.59 -13.75 -14.07
CA LYS A 123 -9.95 -13.04 -15.30
C LYS A 123 -10.09 -11.54 -15.09
N SER A 124 -10.75 -11.14 -14.01
CA SER A 124 -10.88 -9.74 -13.60
C SER A 124 -9.51 -9.09 -13.43
N TYR A 125 -8.61 -9.71 -12.64
CA TYR A 125 -7.25 -9.23 -12.44
C TYR A 125 -6.46 -9.10 -13.75
N HIS A 126 -6.51 -10.10 -14.62
CA HIS A 126 -5.79 -10.08 -15.90
C HIS A 126 -6.20 -8.88 -16.77
N PHE A 127 -7.50 -8.63 -16.92
CA PHE A 127 -7.99 -7.51 -17.74
C PHE A 127 -7.82 -6.16 -17.05
N PHE A 128 -7.94 -6.07 -15.72
CA PHE A 128 -7.62 -4.83 -15.01
C PHE A 128 -6.15 -4.46 -15.11
N LYS A 129 -5.24 -5.45 -15.08
CA LYS A 129 -3.81 -5.22 -15.30
C LYS A 129 -3.55 -4.68 -16.71
N GLN A 130 -4.08 -5.34 -17.74
CA GLN A 130 -3.95 -4.87 -19.13
C GLN A 130 -4.56 -3.47 -19.32
N GLN A 131 -5.72 -3.21 -18.71
CA GLN A 131 -6.36 -1.90 -18.73
C GLN A 131 -5.45 -0.82 -18.13
N SER A 132 -4.76 -1.14 -17.03
CA SER A 132 -3.83 -0.21 -16.38
C SER A 132 -2.61 0.08 -17.24
N GLU A 133 -2.05 -0.93 -17.90
CA GLU A 133 -0.89 -0.79 -18.80
C GLU A 133 -1.23 0.13 -19.99
N ILE A 134 -2.31 -0.17 -20.72
CA ILE A 134 -2.73 0.63 -21.90
C ILE A 134 -3.14 2.06 -21.49
N ARG A 135 -3.75 2.24 -20.31
CA ARG A 135 -4.04 3.58 -19.77
C ARG A 135 -2.76 4.36 -19.48
N GLY A 136 -1.72 3.69 -19.03
CA GLY A 136 -0.38 4.25 -18.86
C GLY A 136 0.16 4.77 -20.19
N ASP A 137 0.12 3.94 -21.23
CA ASP A 137 0.54 4.30 -22.59
C ASP A 137 -0.26 5.50 -23.14
N GLN A 138 -1.59 5.48 -22.97
CA GLN A 138 -2.45 6.61 -23.36
C GLN A 138 -2.06 7.91 -22.66
N THR A 139 -1.78 7.84 -21.36
CA THR A 139 -1.42 9.00 -20.54
C THR A 139 -0.04 9.54 -20.92
N ALA A 140 0.92 8.64 -21.14
CA ALA A 140 2.26 8.98 -21.59
C ALA A 140 2.22 9.67 -22.96
N TYR A 141 1.49 9.09 -23.91
CA TYR A 141 1.31 9.66 -25.24
C TYR A 141 0.64 11.05 -25.17
N MET A 142 -0.41 11.19 -24.35
CA MET A 142 -1.07 12.48 -24.15
C MET A 142 -0.11 13.53 -23.59
N ASN A 143 0.70 13.19 -22.58
CA ASN A 143 1.68 14.11 -22.00
C ASN A 143 2.73 14.54 -23.04
N GLU A 144 3.30 13.60 -23.80
CA GLU A 144 4.29 13.91 -24.83
C GLU A 144 3.72 14.83 -25.92
N MET A 145 2.49 14.59 -26.36
CA MET A 145 1.85 15.41 -27.39
C MET A 145 1.47 16.80 -26.88
N ILE A 146 1.02 16.92 -25.62
CA ILE A 146 0.70 18.21 -25.02
C ILE A 146 1.98 19.04 -24.82
N GLU A 147 3.04 18.47 -24.26
CA GLU A 147 4.33 19.13 -24.11
C GLU A 147 4.93 19.51 -25.48
N GLY A 148 4.80 18.60 -26.46
CA GLY A 148 5.24 18.76 -27.84
C GLY A 148 4.32 19.60 -28.74
N THR A 149 3.26 20.22 -28.22
CA THR A 149 2.20 20.88 -29.03
C THR A 149 2.76 21.87 -30.07
N ARG A 150 3.83 22.61 -29.72
CA ARG A 150 4.49 23.54 -30.65
C ARG A 150 5.10 22.84 -31.86
N VAL A 151 5.74 21.68 -31.63
CA VAL A 151 6.34 20.86 -32.70
C VAL A 151 5.24 20.24 -33.55
N VAL A 152 4.23 19.63 -32.93
CA VAL A 152 3.07 19.07 -33.63
C VAL A 152 2.40 20.10 -34.53
N THR A 153 2.24 21.34 -34.03
CA THR A 153 1.64 22.44 -34.79
C THR A 153 2.56 22.95 -35.91
N ALA A 154 3.86 23.10 -35.65
CA ALA A 154 4.82 23.57 -36.64
C ALA A 154 4.94 22.62 -37.84
N PHE A 155 4.83 21.31 -37.60
CA PHE A 155 4.88 20.26 -38.63
C PHE A 155 3.50 19.86 -39.16
N GLN A 156 2.42 20.52 -38.73
CA GLN A 156 1.03 20.25 -39.15
C GLN A 156 0.63 18.76 -38.98
N GLN A 157 1.02 18.13 -37.88
CA GLN A 157 0.78 16.70 -37.61
C GLN A 157 -0.44 16.42 -36.71
N GLN A 158 -1.32 17.39 -36.49
CA GLN A 158 -2.43 17.26 -35.52
C GLN A 158 -3.35 16.08 -35.84
N GLU A 159 -3.73 15.89 -37.11
CA GLU A 159 -4.63 14.80 -37.52
C GLU A 159 -4.01 13.43 -37.25
N LYS A 160 -2.72 13.27 -37.57
CA LYS A 160 -1.99 12.03 -37.30
C LYS A 160 -1.89 11.74 -35.81
N VAL A 161 -1.62 12.76 -35.00
CA VAL A 161 -1.57 12.62 -33.54
C VAL A 161 -2.91 12.15 -32.97
N ILE A 162 -4.02 12.67 -33.49
CA ILE A 162 -5.37 12.27 -33.10
C ILE A 162 -5.67 10.84 -33.58
N GLU A 163 -5.24 10.46 -34.78
CA GLU A 163 -5.38 9.11 -35.30
C GLU A 163 -4.66 8.09 -34.42
N ASP A 164 -3.39 8.33 -34.11
CA ASP A 164 -2.57 7.49 -33.23
C ASP A 164 -3.19 7.40 -31.81
N PHE A 165 -3.67 8.52 -31.26
CA PHE A 165 -4.42 8.52 -29.99
C PHE A 165 -5.68 7.66 -30.06
N SER A 166 -6.41 7.73 -31.18
CA SER A 166 -7.66 7.00 -31.36
C SER A 166 -7.45 5.47 -31.36
N VAL A 167 -6.30 5.00 -31.87
CA VAL A 167 -5.92 3.58 -31.84
C VAL A 167 -5.73 3.11 -30.40
N ILE A 168 -4.91 3.83 -29.62
CA ILE A 168 -4.66 3.51 -28.21
C ILE A 168 -5.96 3.58 -27.40
N ASN A 169 -6.77 4.62 -27.63
CA ASN A 169 -8.05 4.80 -26.95
C ASN A 169 -9.05 3.68 -27.26
N LYS A 170 -9.05 3.16 -28.49
CA LYS A 170 -9.88 2.02 -28.88
C LYS A 170 -9.43 0.74 -28.19
N GLU A 171 -8.13 0.49 -28.13
CA GLU A 171 -7.57 -0.65 -27.41
C GLU A 171 -7.94 -0.58 -25.92
N LEU A 172 -7.79 0.59 -25.30
CA LEU A 172 -8.21 0.83 -23.92
C LEU A 172 -9.69 0.57 -23.73
N THR A 173 -10.54 0.96 -24.68
CA THR A 173 -11.99 0.73 -24.63
C THR A 173 -12.30 -0.77 -24.64
N ASP A 174 -11.70 -1.52 -25.56
CA ASP A 174 -11.93 -2.96 -25.71
C ASP A 174 -11.49 -3.75 -24.46
N VAL A 175 -10.35 -3.38 -23.86
CA VAL A 175 -9.87 -4.02 -22.63
C VAL A 175 -10.68 -3.57 -21.42
N SER A 176 -11.05 -2.29 -21.33
CA SER A 176 -11.88 -1.76 -20.24
C SER A 176 -13.26 -2.43 -20.19
N LEU A 177 -13.88 -2.65 -21.36
CA LEU A 177 -15.16 -3.36 -21.45
C LEU A 177 -15.04 -4.79 -20.91
N LYS A 178 -13.97 -5.51 -21.28
CA LYS A 178 -13.71 -6.86 -20.77
C LYS A 178 -13.46 -6.85 -19.26
N ALA A 179 -12.66 -5.91 -18.75
CA ALA A 179 -12.38 -5.78 -17.32
C ALA A 179 -13.67 -5.57 -16.51
N ILE A 180 -14.49 -4.61 -16.92
CA ILE A 180 -15.79 -4.31 -16.28
C ILE A 180 -16.74 -5.51 -16.39
N PHE A 181 -16.79 -6.18 -17.54
CA PHE A 181 -17.66 -7.35 -17.73
C PHE A 181 -17.31 -8.48 -16.75
N PHE A 182 -16.05 -8.88 -16.68
CA PHE A 182 -15.62 -9.93 -15.75
C PHE A 182 -15.77 -9.51 -14.28
N SER A 183 -15.48 -8.25 -13.95
CA SER A 183 -15.72 -7.72 -12.61
C SER A 183 -17.21 -7.77 -12.22
N SER A 184 -18.09 -7.38 -13.15
CA SER A 184 -19.54 -7.37 -12.94
C SER A 184 -20.14 -8.77 -12.80
N ILE A 185 -19.50 -9.80 -13.36
CA ILE A 185 -19.92 -11.22 -13.21
C ILE A 185 -19.79 -11.70 -11.75
N THR A 186 -18.95 -11.08 -10.93
CA THR A 186 -18.70 -11.50 -9.54
C THR A 186 -19.99 -11.66 -8.73
N ASN A 187 -20.89 -10.66 -8.75
CA ASN A 187 -22.12 -10.68 -7.96
C ASN A 187 -23.15 -11.71 -8.50
N PRO A 188 -23.49 -11.74 -9.82
CA PRO A 188 -24.32 -12.79 -10.40
C PRO A 188 -23.77 -14.21 -10.17
N ALA A 189 -22.47 -14.45 -10.35
CA ALA A 189 -21.85 -15.75 -10.15
C ALA A 189 -21.94 -16.19 -8.68
N THR A 190 -21.70 -15.28 -7.75
CA THR A 190 -21.89 -15.49 -6.31
C THR A 190 -23.32 -15.89 -5.99
N ARG A 191 -24.31 -15.13 -6.50
CA ARG A 191 -25.73 -15.43 -6.28
C ARG A 191 -26.12 -16.78 -6.86
N PHE A 192 -25.60 -17.13 -8.03
CA PHE A 192 -25.85 -18.42 -8.66
C PHE A 192 -25.33 -19.58 -7.81
N VAL A 193 -24.10 -19.47 -7.31
CA VAL A 193 -23.50 -20.44 -6.38
C VAL A 193 -24.33 -20.55 -5.09
N ASN A 194 -24.72 -19.42 -4.50
CA ASN A 194 -25.57 -19.41 -3.30
C ASN A 194 -26.92 -20.10 -3.56
N SER A 195 -27.53 -19.87 -4.72
CA SER A 195 -28.77 -20.54 -5.13
C SER A 195 -28.57 -22.05 -5.30
N ILE A 196 -27.46 -22.51 -5.89
CA ILE A 196 -27.15 -23.95 -5.99
C ILE A 196 -27.03 -24.57 -4.60
N VAL A 197 -26.30 -23.93 -3.69
CA VAL A 197 -26.14 -24.41 -2.30
C VAL A 197 -27.51 -24.46 -1.61
N TYR A 198 -28.29 -23.39 -1.69
CA TYR A 198 -29.62 -23.29 -1.07
C TYR A 198 -30.58 -24.35 -1.63
N THR A 199 -30.64 -24.52 -2.96
CA THR A 199 -31.47 -25.54 -3.61
C THR A 199 -31.02 -26.95 -3.24
N SER A 200 -29.70 -27.21 -3.18
CA SER A 200 -29.17 -28.52 -2.79
C SER A 200 -29.60 -28.85 -1.36
N VAL A 201 -29.38 -27.95 -0.40
CA VAL A 201 -29.82 -28.15 0.98
C VAL A 201 -31.34 -28.30 1.07
N GLY A 202 -32.11 -27.53 0.29
CA GLY A 202 -33.57 -27.62 0.27
C GLY A 202 -34.08 -28.98 -0.23
N VAL A 203 -33.56 -29.46 -1.36
CA VAL A 203 -33.98 -30.74 -1.97
C VAL A 203 -33.57 -31.92 -1.09
N PHE A 204 -32.28 -32.04 -0.74
CA PHE A 204 -31.80 -33.14 0.11
C PHE A 204 -32.42 -33.06 1.51
N GLY A 205 -32.52 -31.85 2.07
CA GLY A 205 -33.17 -31.60 3.34
C GLY A 205 -34.63 -32.02 3.38
N ALA A 206 -35.40 -31.75 2.31
CA ALA A 206 -36.79 -32.21 2.22
C ALA A 206 -36.89 -33.75 2.26
N PHE A 207 -36.00 -34.47 1.55
CA PHE A 207 -35.94 -35.93 1.64
C PHE A 207 -35.63 -36.42 3.05
N PHE A 208 -34.69 -35.77 3.76
CA PHE A 208 -34.34 -36.11 5.15
C PHE A 208 -35.47 -35.81 6.16
N VAL A 209 -36.26 -34.78 5.93
CA VAL A 209 -37.45 -34.49 6.74
C VAL A 209 -38.52 -35.56 6.49
N MET A 210 -38.76 -35.94 5.24
CA MET A 210 -39.71 -37.00 4.89
C MET A 210 -39.30 -38.37 5.45
N SER A 211 -37.99 -38.65 5.53
CA SER A 211 -37.48 -39.88 6.14
C SER A 211 -37.42 -39.84 7.68
N GLY A 212 -37.89 -38.75 8.30
CA GLY A 212 -37.90 -38.58 9.77
C GLY A 212 -36.53 -38.32 10.41
N GLY A 213 -35.48 -38.06 9.62
CA GLY A 213 -34.12 -37.86 10.13
C GLY A 213 -33.84 -36.45 10.65
N VAL A 214 -34.60 -35.44 10.20
CA VAL A 214 -34.42 -34.03 10.56
C VAL A 214 -35.80 -33.36 10.69
N THR A 215 -35.96 -32.42 11.62
CA THR A 215 -37.21 -31.65 11.77
C THR A 215 -37.29 -30.50 10.76
N VAL A 216 -38.49 -30.01 10.49
CA VAL A 216 -38.71 -28.82 9.63
C VAL A 216 -37.97 -27.59 10.18
N GLY A 217 -37.92 -27.43 11.51
CA GLY A 217 -37.18 -26.35 12.16
C GLY A 217 -35.68 -26.44 11.93
N GLN A 218 -35.10 -27.63 12.09
CA GLN A 218 -33.68 -27.86 11.81
C GLN A 218 -33.33 -27.61 10.33
N LEU A 219 -34.20 -27.99 9.38
CA LEU A 219 -34.00 -27.69 7.96
C LEU A 219 -34.00 -26.17 7.71
N SER A 220 -34.91 -25.42 8.33
CA SER A 220 -34.96 -23.95 8.23
C SER A 220 -33.67 -23.30 8.78
N SER A 221 -33.18 -23.79 9.92
CA SER A 221 -31.88 -23.38 10.47
C SER A 221 -30.73 -23.72 9.52
N PHE A 222 -30.75 -24.91 8.90
CA PHE A 222 -29.73 -25.35 7.95
C PHE A 222 -29.65 -24.49 6.70
N LEU A 223 -30.81 -24.12 6.14
CA LEU A 223 -30.87 -23.19 5.00
C LEU A 223 -30.29 -21.82 5.35
N SER A 224 -30.52 -21.35 6.58
CA SER A 224 -29.95 -20.09 7.09
C SER A 224 -28.43 -20.18 7.26
N TYR A 225 -27.92 -21.31 7.80
CA TYR A 225 -26.49 -21.55 7.94
C TYR A 225 -25.80 -21.72 6.58
N ALA A 226 -26.46 -22.38 5.62
CA ALA A 226 -25.92 -22.56 4.28
C ALA A 226 -25.68 -21.23 3.56
N ASN A 227 -26.59 -20.26 3.75
CA ASN A 227 -26.43 -18.91 3.21
C ASN A 227 -25.34 -18.10 3.96
N GLN A 228 -25.18 -18.30 5.27
CA GLN A 228 -24.09 -17.68 6.03
C GLN A 228 -22.73 -18.27 5.68
N TYR A 229 -22.66 -19.58 5.42
CA TYR A 229 -21.46 -20.30 5.07
C TYR A 229 -20.85 -19.78 3.76
N THR A 230 -21.66 -19.46 2.76
CA THR A 230 -21.16 -19.02 1.45
C THR A 230 -20.71 -17.57 1.41
N LYS A 231 -21.25 -16.70 2.28
CA LYS A 231 -20.98 -15.26 2.26
C LYS A 231 -19.48 -14.91 2.40
N PRO A 232 -18.73 -15.43 3.39
CA PRO A 232 -17.32 -15.10 3.57
C PRO A 232 -16.41 -15.49 2.39
N PHE A 233 -16.73 -16.55 1.64
CA PHE A 233 -15.91 -16.94 0.49
C PHE A 233 -15.87 -15.87 -0.60
N ASN A 234 -16.94 -15.07 -0.74
CA ASN A 234 -16.98 -13.98 -1.71
C ASN A 234 -16.24 -12.74 -1.20
N GLU A 235 -16.28 -12.50 0.11
CA GLU A 235 -15.63 -11.34 0.74
C GLU A 235 -14.10 -11.55 0.83
N ILE A 236 -13.64 -12.75 1.20
CA ILE A 236 -12.21 -13.07 1.40
C ILE A 236 -11.39 -12.87 0.11
N SER A 237 -11.95 -13.16 -1.06
CA SER A 237 -11.19 -13.03 -2.32
C SER A 237 -10.76 -11.60 -2.62
N GLY A 238 -11.51 -10.59 -2.18
CA GLY A 238 -11.12 -9.17 -2.31
C GLY A 238 -10.08 -8.76 -1.27
N VAL A 239 -10.19 -9.31 -0.05
CA VAL A 239 -9.30 -8.97 1.07
C VAL A 239 -7.86 -9.41 0.82
N ILE A 240 -7.62 -10.54 0.13
CA ILE A 240 -6.25 -11.03 -0.13
C ILE A 240 -5.45 -9.99 -0.93
N THR A 241 -6.05 -9.39 -1.95
CA THR A 241 -5.39 -8.38 -2.78
C THR A 241 -5.06 -7.14 -1.95
N GLU A 242 -6.00 -6.68 -1.13
CA GLU A 242 -5.76 -5.49 -0.28
C GLU A 242 -4.72 -5.76 0.81
N LEU A 243 -4.70 -6.97 1.36
CA LEU A 243 -3.66 -7.39 2.30
C LEU A 243 -2.28 -7.37 1.63
N GLN A 244 -2.17 -7.83 0.37
CA GLN A 244 -0.92 -7.80 -0.37
C GLN A 244 -0.45 -6.36 -0.64
N ASN A 245 -1.36 -5.47 -1.06
CA ASN A 245 -1.06 -4.05 -1.23
C ASN A 245 -0.60 -3.41 0.09
N ALA A 246 -1.30 -3.70 1.18
CA ALA A 246 -0.96 -3.19 2.51
C ALA A 246 0.43 -3.64 2.98
N ILE A 247 0.82 -4.89 2.71
CA ILE A 247 2.18 -5.37 3.03
C ILE A 247 3.23 -4.64 2.19
N ALA A 248 2.98 -4.38 0.91
CA ALA A 248 3.91 -3.64 0.06
C ALA A 248 4.08 -2.18 0.53
N CYS A 249 2.98 -1.51 0.87
CA CYS A 249 2.98 -0.17 1.47
C CYS A 249 3.70 -0.15 2.83
N ALA A 250 3.44 -1.16 3.68
CA ALA A 250 4.14 -1.29 4.96
C ALA A 250 5.65 -1.37 4.78
N ASN A 251 6.13 -2.21 3.85
CA ASN A 251 7.57 -2.33 3.57
C ASN A 251 8.20 -0.99 3.19
N ARG A 252 7.53 -0.18 2.36
CA ARG A 252 8.02 1.16 1.98
C ARG A 252 8.10 2.14 3.15
N VAL A 253 7.12 2.08 4.07
CA VAL A 253 7.12 2.89 5.30
C VAL A 253 8.22 2.42 6.26
N PHE A 254 8.34 1.11 6.47
CA PHE A 254 9.39 0.56 7.33
C PHE A 254 10.78 0.82 6.76
N GLU A 255 10.97 0.76 5.44
CA GLU A 255 12.23 1.13 4.80
C GLU A 255 12.64 2.58 5.12
N LEU A 256 11.68 3.51 5.18
CA LEU A 256 11.93 4.90 5.62
C LEU A 256 12.28 4.97 7.11
N LEU A 257 11.53 4.27 7.97
CA LEU A 257 11.73 4.25 9.42
C LEU A 257 13.08 3.61 9.83
N GLU A 258 13.52 2.61 9.07
CA GLU A 258 14.75 1.85 9.30
C GLU A 258 15.99 2.50 8.69
N GLN A 259 15.84 3.58 7.91
CA GLN A 259 17.01 4.33 7.41
C GLN A 259 17.92 4.75 8.56
N PRO A 260 19.24 4.75 8.40
CA PRO A 260 20.13 5.29 9.42
C PRO A 260 19.84 6.79 9.62
N SER A 261 19.58 7.19 10.87
CA SER A 261 19.53 8.61 11.21
C SER A 261 20.93 9.21 11.16
N GLU A 262 21.00 10.52 10.98
CA GLU A 262 22.21 11.29 11.20
C GLU A 262 22.76 10.98 12.61
N SER A 263 24.08 10.83 12.69
CA SER A 263 24.71 10.41 13.95
C SER A 263 24.48 11.49 15.01
N PRO A 264 24.05 11.13 16.24
CA PRO A 264 23.95 12.11 17.31
C PRO A 264 25.30 12.77 17.58
N GLU A 265 25.27 13.98 18.15
CA GLU A 265 26.47 14.76 18.53
C GLU A 265 27.57 13.84 19.07
N ARG A 266 28.75 13.89 18.41
CA ARG A 266 29.89 13.06 18.80
C ARG A 266 30.24 13.38 20.26
N LYS A 267 30.55 12.35 21.05
CA LYS A 267 30.86 12.48 22.50
C LYS A 267 31.98 13.48 22.84
N ASN A 268 32.79 13.86 21.86
CA ASN A 268 33.90 14.81 21.98
C ASN A 268 33.68 16.09 21.13
N ALA A 269 32.43 16.43 20.80
CA ALA A 269 32.13 17.68 20.09
C ALA A 269 32.64 18.87 20.91
N VAL A 270 33.39 19.76 20.26
CA VAL A 270 33.92 20.96 20.90
C VAL A 270 32.78 21.97 21.06
N SER A 271 32.63 22.54 22.25
CA SER A 271 31.63 23.59 22.49
C SER A 271 31.91 24.80 21.57
N PRO A 272 30.87 25.44 20.99
CA PRO A 272 31.03 26.60 20.11
C PRO A 272 31.59 27.87 20.80
N GLU A 273 32.01 27.78 22.06
CA GLU A 273 32.62 28.88 22.79
C GLU A 273 34.06 29.14 22.31
N ASN A 274 34.25 30.25 21.59
CA ASN A 274 35.51 30.82 21.09
C ASN A 274 36.03 30.26 19.74
N PHE A 275 35.19 30.25 18.70
CA PHE A 275 35.66 30.13 17.32
C PHE A 275 36.07 31.50 16.76
N ASP A 276 37.31 31.63 16.29
CA ASP A 276 37.84 32.79 15.57
C ASP A 276 37.42 32.78 14.09
N GLY A 277 36.99 31.61 13.57
CA GLY A 277 36.43 31.45 12.23
C GLY A 277 37.46 31.21 11.13
N ALA A 278 38.62 30.63 11.45
CA ALA A 278 39.54 30.12 10.45
C ALA A 278 38.98 28.84 9.80
N VAL A 279 39.04 28.71 8.47
CA VAL A 279 38.54 27.54 7.74
C VAL A 279 39.66 26.95 6.88
N GLU A 280 39.84 25.63 6.95
CA GLU A 280 40.85 24.88 6.22
C GLU A 280 40.20 23.72 5.44
N PHE A 281 40.31 23.75 4.11
CA PHE A 281 40.15 22.59 3.24
C PHE A 281 41.56 22.11 2.85
N SER A 282 41.87 20.84 3.06
CA SER A 282 43.17 20.24 2.72
C SER A 282 42.97 18.99 1.87
N HIS A 283 43.35 19.07 0.59
CA HIS A 283 43.27 17.96 -0.38
C HIS A 283 41.91 17.25 -0.38
N VAL A 284 40.82 18.03 -0.37
CA VAL A 284 39.45 17.52 -0.24
C VAL A 284 38.94 16.98 -1.57
N ASP A 285 38.47 15.73 -1.54
CA ASP A 285 37.73 15.08 -2.62
C ASP A 285 36.27 14.86 -2.21
N PHE A 286 35.33 15.16 -3.11
CA PHE A 286 33.91 14.96 -2.85
C PHE A 286 33.10 14.62 -4.11
N SER A 287 32.10 13.76 -3.92
CA SER A 287 31.06 13.44 -4.87
C SER A 287 29.73 13.11 -4.18
N TYR A 288 28.63 13.59 -4.76
CA TYR A 288 27.27 13.16 -4.40
C TYR A 288 26.95 11.73 -4.86
N VAL A 289 27.58 11.27 -5.94
CA VAL A 289 27.37 9.94 -6.53
C VAL A 289 28.72 9.30 -6.78
N LYS A 290 29.03 8.21 -6.06
CA LYS A 290 30.35 7.58 -6.00
C LYS A 290 31.15 7.51 -7.32
N ASP A 291 30.49 7.32 -8.46
CA ASP A 291 31.11 7.17 -9.79
C ASP A 291 31.22 8.48 -10.60
N GLN A 292 30.89 9.64 -10.02
CA GLN A 292 30.90 10.95 -10.67
C GLN A 292 31.62 11.99 -9.79
N PRO A 293 32.96 12.14 -9.90
CA PRO A 293 33.69 13.11 -9.09
C PRO A 293 33.21 14.55 -9.35
N LEU A 294 33.12 15.36 -8.29
CA LEU A 294 32.69 16.76 -8.37
C LEU A 294 33.77 17.74 -7.88
N ILE A 295 34.40 17.43 -6.74
CA ILE A 295 35.52 18.17 -6.19
C ILE A 295 36.69 17.19 -6.13
N GLU A 296 37.83 17.60 -6.70
CA GLU A 296 39.06 16.80 -6.75
C GLU A 296 40.22 17.66 -6.23
N ASP A 297 40.94 17.15 -5.24
CA ASP A 297 42.16 17.74 -4.65
C ASP A 297 42.03 19.23 -4.24
N PHE A 298 40.91 19.61 -3.62
CA PHE A 298 40.64 21.01 -3.28
C PHE A 298 41.34 21.43 -1.98
N SER A 299 42.11 22.51 -2.03
CA SER A 299 42.76 23.11 -0.86
C SER A 299 42.48 24.62 -0.76
N LEU A 300 42.07 25.08 0.41
CA LEU A 300 41.76 26.49 0.70
C LEU A 300 41.98 26.78 2.18
N GLU A 301 42.70 27.87 2.47
CA GLU A 301 42.87 28.40 3.83
C GLU A 301 42.24 29.80 3.92
N VAL A 302 41.34 30.01 4.88
CA VAL A 302 40.66 31.27 5.15
C VAL A 302 40.97 31.74 6.56
N LYS A 303 41.49 32.96 6.69
CA LYS A 303 41.86 33.54 8.00
C LYS A 303 40.66 34.20 8.68
N PRO A 304 40.66 34.32 10.02
CA PRO A 304 39.67 35.07 10.77
C PRO A 304 39.42 36.48 10.19
N GLY A 305 38.16 36.81 9.93
CA GLY A 305 37.73 38.10 9.37
C GLY A 305 38.03 38.31 7.88
N GLN A 306 38.65 37.34 7.20
CA GLN A 306 38.93 37.41 5.77
C GLN A 306 37.66 37.19 4.94
N ARG A 307 37.46 38.00 3.89
CA ARG A 307 36.39 37.81 2.91
C ARG A 307 36.95 37.12 1.67
N VAL A 308 36.42 35.95 1.34
CA VAL A 308 36.83 35.17 0.17
C VAL A 308 35.65 35.10 -0.80
N ALA A 309 35.93 35.31 -2.09
CA ALA A 309 34.95 35.17 -3.16
C ALA A 309 35.28 33.94 -3.99
N ILE A 310 34.32 33.01 -4.10
CA ILE A 310 34.46 31.79 -4.91
C ILE A 310 33.74 32.04 -6.25
N VAL A 311 34.49 32.03 -7.35
CA VAL A 311 33.99 32.31 -8.70
C VAL A 311 34.27 31.16 -9.64
N GLY A 312 33.34 30.88 -10.56
CA GLY A 312 33.45 29.79 -11.53
C GLY A 312 32.14 29.52 -12.27
N PRO A 313 32.16 28.72 -13.35
CA PRO A 313 30.97 28.39 -14.15
C PRO A 313 29.95 27.57 -13.35
N THR A 314 28.69 27.51 -13.79
CA THR A 314 27.67 26.63 -13.19
C THR A 314 28.16 25.18 -13.17
N GLY A 315 27.94 24.47 -12.07
CA GLY A 315 28.41 23.09 -11.88
C GLY A 315 29.83 22.94 -11.31
N SER A 316 30.58 24.02 -11.10
CA SER A 316 31.95 23.97 -10.55
C SER A 316 32.05 23.69 -9.04
N GLY A 317 31.02 23.12 -8.40
CA GLY A 317 31.05 22.77 -6.97
C GLY A 317 30.94 23.93 -5.94
N LYS A 318 30.71 25.18 -6.37
CA LYS A 318 30.68 26.35 -5.45
C LYS A 318 29.69 26.21 -4.29
N THR A 319 28.45 25.81 -4.59
CA THR A 319 27.40 25.60 -3.58
C THR A 319 27.73 24.39 -2.71
N THR A 320 28.34 23.36 -3.29
CA THR A 320 28.78 22.16 -2.58
C THR A 320 29.80 22.46 -1.50
N LEU A 321 30.73 23.40 -1.73
CA LEU A 321 31.67 23.84 -0.68
C LEU A 321 30.95 24.39 0.57
N ILE A 322 29.82 25.07 0.38
CA ILE A 322 29.00 25.56 1.49
C ILE A 322 28.31 24.39 2.18
N ASN A 323 27.77 23.43 1.43
CA ASN A 323 27.13 22.24 2.00
C ASN A 323 28.11 21.39 2.83
N LEU A 324 29.36 21.26 2.38
CA LEU A 324 30.43 20.59 3.12
C LEU A 324 30.80 21.36 4.40
N LEU A 325 30.91 22.69 4.33
CA LEU A 325 31.19 23.53 5.50
C LEU A 325 30.06 23.46 6.55
N MET A 326 28.81 23.32 6.10
CA MET A 326 27.64 23.11 6.98
C MET A 326 27.52 21.67 7.49
N SER A 327 28.45 20.77 7.14
CA SER A 327 28.44 19.35 7.50
C SER A 327 27.20 18.58 7.05
N PHE A 328 26.52 19.02 5.98
CA PHE A 328 25.39 18.27 5.42
C PHE A 328 25.82 17.01 4.67
N TYR A 329 27.10 16.92 4.32
CA TYR A 329 27.73 15.83 3.60
C TYR A 329 29.14 15.60 4.15
N ASP A 330 29.51 14.33 4.34
CA ASP A 330 30.88 13.95 4.67
C ASP A 330 31.77 14.00 3.41
N ILE A 331 33.05 14.34 3.58
CA ILE A 331 34.01 14.32 2.47
C ILE A 331 34.42 12.88 2.13
N ASN A 332 34.87 12.63 0.89
CA ASN A 332 35.33 11.29 0.51
C ASN A 332 36.79 11.05 0.91
N SER A 333 37.61 12.09 0.88
CA SER A 333 39.04 12.09 1.25
C SER A 333 39.49 13.52 1.54
N GLY A 334 40.60 13.66 2.26
CA GLY A 334 41.18 14.94 2.67
C GLY A 334 40.85 15.30 4.11
N LYS A 335 40.87 16.61 4.42
CA LYS A 335 40.54 17.14 5.74
C LYS A 335 39.79 18.47 5.60
N LEU A 336 38.72 18.62 6.38
CA LEU A 336 37.98 19.87 6.54
C LEU A 336 37.95 20.27 8.02
N ALA A 337 38.42 21.47 8.35
CA ALA A 337 38.53 21.94 9.72
C ALA A 337 38.13 23.42 9.90
N ILE A 338 37.59 23.74 11.08
CA ILE A 338 37.35 25.12 11.55
C ILE A 338 38.18 25.34 12.82
N ASP A 339 38.99 26.40 12.83
CA ASP A 339 39.93 26.72 13.92
C ASP A 339 40.82 25.53 14.35
N GLY A 340 41.19 24.70 13.38
CA GLY A 340 42.02 23.51 13.57
C GLY A 340 41.26 22.27 14.07
N HIS A 341 39.97 22.41 14.39
CA HIS A 341 39.09 21.30 14.76
C HIS A 341 38.42 20.69 13.53
N SER A 342 38.51 19.37 13.39
CA SER A 342 37.82 18.64 12.31
C SER A 342 36.32 18.88 12.37
N ILE A 343 35.71 19.17 11.21
CA ILE A 343 34.24 19.20 11.09
C ILE A 343 33.68 17.77 11.05
N GLU A 344 34.46 16.83 10.50
CA GLU A 344 34.11 15.41 10.57
C GLU A 344 34.10 14.95 12.01
#